data_AF-A0A3M1LE77-F1
#
_entry.id   AF-A0A3M1LE77-F1
#
_cell.length_a   1.000
_cell.length_b   1.000
_cell.length_c   1.000
_cell.angle_alpha   90.00
_cell.angle_beta   90.00
_cell.angle_gamma   90.00
#
_symmetry.space_group_name_H-M   'P 1'
#
loop_
_entity.id
_entity.type
_entity.pdbx_description
1 polymer ?
#
loop_
_entity_poly.entity_id
_entity_poly.type
_entity_poly.pdbx_seq_one_letter_code
_entity_poly.pdbx_strand_id
1 'polypeptide(L)'
;MVMDESPSRIGHSQRCDHLDELIYEALELLKEYRRSRLLADDPKEKHRLERQIADLKAQLRDYEAEYQKLRCHDLGVGVEPPPTPPLPSIRVFISGTIRDLQAEREAVEQALQRLNLETLRAETIGSQTISPYEASLTLAQQCDIYLGLYGGRYGTIVPGDGRSITEIEYQTARDQGKPILIYRKTGVAVEPEQEEFLRFVGDLTGGHTWREFGPDDVPDNLMAWVQADVLAEVRRHPEWAQRPPARGRILLASLGRSPGAVTGLYHALVRAGKPVTRVVTFSPAHQDVRDAAGICREEFRRLGVAYDNRFLDAEDIASEGDAREFKACFYGLLQESLGSGAEVLVGITGGRTVMGALMAIVVQTTAPEQVALYHLDVDDDIEEDGRLPRMWDFKDTKRWRELLAPPPEKCRLVRVPYVRFPGQLSADSR
;
A
#
# COMPACT_ATOMS: atom_id res chain seq x y z
N MET A 1 -50.17 -20.25 6.56
CA MET A 1 -49.76 -20.26 5.14
C MET A 1 -50.43 -19.09 4.46
N VAL A 2 -49.73 -17.96 4.33
CA VAL A 2 -50.05 -16.94 3.34
C VAL A 2 -48.81 -16.88 2.47
N MET A 3 -48.91 -17.42 1.27
CA MET A 3 -47.88 -17.24 0.24
C MET A 3 -48.01 -15.80 -0.24
N ASP A 4 -47.02 -14.99 0.08
CA ASP A 4 -46.82 -13.69 -0.57
C ASP A 4 -46.10 -13.97 -1.89
N GLU A 5 -46.88 -14.24 -2.94
CA GLU A 5 -46.41 -14.19 -4.32
C GLU A 5 -46.19 -12.72 -4.68
N SER A 6 -44.98 -12.22 -4.43
CA SER A 6 -44.51 -10.94 -4.95
C SER A 6 -43.98 -11.12 -6.39
N PRO A 7 -44.70 -10.64 -7.43
CA PRO A 7 -44.23 -10.73 -8.81
C PRO A 7 -43.32 -9.54 -9.10
N SER A 8 -42.00 -9.67 -8.91
CA SER A 8 -41.06 -8.64 -9.41
C SER A 8 -39.59 -9.06 -9.52
N ARG A 9 -39.00 -9.84 -8.59
CA ARG A 9 -37.53 -10.05 -8.61
C ARG A 9 -37.00 -10.90 -9.77
N ILE A 10 -37.70 -11.97 -10.14
CA ILE A 10 -37.28 -12.86 -11.23
C ILE A 10 -37.40 -12.16 -12.59
N GLY A 11 -38.43 -11.33 -12.77
CA GLY A 11 -38.63 -10.54 -13.99
C GLY A 11 -37.62 -9.40 -14.17
N HIS A 12 -37.15 -8.78 -13.08
CA HIS A 12 -36.12 -7.73 -13.13
C HIS A 12 -34.75 -8.29 -13.54
N SER A 13 -34.31 -9.41 -12.96
CA SER A 13 -33.05 -10.06 -13.34
C SER A 13 -33.07 -10.52 -14.80
N GLN A 14 -34.13 -11.21 -15.23
CA GLN A 14 -34.28 -11.66 -16.62
C GLN A 14 -34.32 -10.50 -17.61
N ARG A 15 -34.87 -9.34 -17.21
CA ARG A 15 -34.89 -8.14 -18.05
C ARG A 15 -33.51 -7.48 -18.15
N CYS A 16 -32.73 -7.46 -17.07
CA CYS A 16 -31.35 -6.97 -17.09
C CYS A 16 -30.46 -7.85 -17.98
N ASP A 17 -30.55 -9.17 -17.85
CA ASP A 17 -29.78 -10.11 -18.68
C ASP A 17 -30.13 -9.94 -20.17
N HIS A 18 -31.41 -9.78 -20.48
CA HIS A 18 -31.87 -9.54 -21.86
C HIS A 18 -31.43 -8.17 -22.41
N LEU A 19 -31.38 -7.13 -21.57
CA LEU A 19 -30.85 -5.82 -21.95
C LEU A 19 -29.33 -5.87 -22.20
N ASP A 20 -28.59 -6.65 -21.41
CA ASP A 20 -27.15 -6.86 -21.62
C ASP A 20 -26.89 -7.55 -22.98
N GLU A 21 -27.69 -8.55 -23.36
CA GLU A 21 -27.64 -9.17 -24.70
C GLU A 21 -27.96 -8.17 -25.82
N LEU A 22 -29.04 -7.38 -25.69
CA LEU A 22 -29.44 -6.38 -26.69
C LEU A 22 -28.40 -5.26 -26.86
N ILE A 23 -27.80 -4.81 -25.75
CA ILE A 23 -26.72 -3.82 -25.76
C ILE A 23 -25.50 -4.41 -26.46
N TYR A 24 -25.14 -5.66 -26.15
CA TYR A 24 -24.00 -6.33 -26.78
C TYR A 24 -24.20 -6.49 -28.29
N GLU A 25 -25.35 -7.00 -28.74
CA GLU A 25 -25.69 -7.16 -30.17
C GLU A 25 -25.68 -5.81 -30.91
N ALA A 26 -26.25 -4.76 -30.30
CA ALA A 26 -26.25 -3.43 -30.88
C ALA A 26 -24.83 -2.84 -30.99
N LEU A 27 -23.94 -3.11 -30.02
CA LEU A 27 -22.55 -2.69 -30.08
C LEU A 27 -21.76 -3.42 -31.17
N GLU A 28 -22.00 -4.73 -31.37
CA GLU A 28 -21.36 -5.50 -32.46
C GLU A 28 -21.81 -5.00 -33.84
N LEU A 29 -23.11 -4.79 -34.03
CA LEU A 29 -23.64 -4.17 -35.26
C LEU A 29 -23.08 -2.76 -35.49
N LEU A 30 -22.88 -1.98 -34.43
CA LEU A 30 -22.28 -0.65 -34.52
C LEU A 30 -20.83 -0.72 -35.03
N LYS A 31 -20.06 -1.71 -34.57
CA LYS A 31 -18.68 -1.97 -35.04
C LYS A 31 -18.69 -2.35 -36.52
N GLU A 32 -19.59 -3.24 -36.91
CA GLU A 32 -19.72 -3.70 -38.30
C GLU A 32 -20.11 -2.56 -39.25
N TYR A 33 -21.08 -1.73 -38.87
CA TYR A 33 -21.50 -0.57 -39.68
C TYR A 33 -20.42 0.52 -39.75
N ARG A 34 -19.69 0.76 -38.66
CA ARG A 34 -18.55 1.69 -38.69
C ARG A 34 -17.45 1.21 -39.62
N ARG A 35 -17.11 -0.08 -39.55
CA ARG A 35 -16.12 -0.71 -40.43
C ARG A 35 -16.56 -0.67 -41.89
N SER A 36 -17.80 -1.04 -42.17
CA SER A 36 -18.38 -0.99 -43.52
C SER A 36 -18.41 0.43 -44.06
N ARG A 37 -18.71 1.44 -43.23
CA ARG A 37 -18.69 2.85 -43.64
C ARG A 37 -17.27 3.33 -43.98
N LEU A 38 -16.27 2.88 -43.23
CA LEU A 38 -14.87 3.19 -43.46
C LEU A 38 -14.38 2.62 -44.80
N LEU A 39 -14.88 1.44 -45.18
CA LEU A 39 -14.50 0.72 -46.39
C LEU A 39 -15.36 1.05 -47.62
N ALA A 40 -16.50 1.72 -47.45
CA ALA A 40 -17.40 2.07 -48.53
C ALA A 40 -16.88 3.27 -49.36
N ASP A 41 -16.80 3.08 -50.68
CA ASP A 41 -16.38 4.13 -51.62
C ASP A 41 -17.57 4.93 -52.18
N ASP A 42 -18.79 4.36 -52.23
CA ASP A 42 -20.00 5.08 -52.67
C ASP A 42 -20.50 6.07 -51.59
N PRO A 43 -20.60 7.38 -51.90
CA PRO A 43 -21.14 8.38 -50.98
C PRO A 43 -22.56 8.08 -50.48
N LYS A 44 -23.41 7.45 -51.30
CA LYS A 44 -24.78 7.11 -50.90
C LYS A 44 -24.80 5.98 -49.87
N GLU A 45 -23.93 4.99 -50.03
CA GLU A 45 -23.75 3.89 -49.08
C GLU A 45 -23.17 4.38 -47.76
N LYS A 46 -22.16 5.26 -47.82
CA LYS A 46 -21.63 5.95 -46.62
C LYS A 46 -22.73 6.68 -45.86
N HIS A 47 -23.54 7.48 -46.54
CA HIS A 47 -24.63 8.22 -45.90
C HIS A 47 -25.71 7.30 -45.30
N ARG A 48 -26.03 6.18 -45.95
CA ARG A 48 -26.93 5.16 -45.42
C ARG A 48 -26.37 4.55 -44.13
N LEU A 49 -25.10 4.16 -44.11
CA LEU A 49 -24.44 3.59 -42.94
C LEU A 49 -24.31 4.59 -41.79
N GLU A 50 -24.09 5.88 -42.08
CA GLU A 50 -24.10 6.95 -41.06
C GLU A 50 -25.45 7.05 -40.36
N ARG A 51 -26.55 6.95 -41.13
CA ARG A 51 -27.89 6.96 -40.57
C ARG A 51 -28.14 5.75 -39.68
N GLN A 52 -27.76 4.56 -40.14
CA GLN A 52 -27.87 3.33 -39.36
C GLN A 52 -27.05 3.39 -38.07
N ILE A 53 -25.84 3.94 -38.10
CA ILE A 53 -25.01 4.17 -36.91
C ILE A 53 -25.69 5.16 -35.94
N ALA A 54 -26.31 6.22 -36.45
CA ALA A 54 -27.00 7.22 -35.63
C ALA A 54 -28.24 6.63 -34.94
N ASP A 55 -29.03 5.85 -35.67
CA ASP A 55 -30.23 5.18 -35.15
C ASP A 55 -29.86 4.13 -34.09
N LEU A 56 -28.83 3.32 -34.34
CA LEU A 56 -28.35 2.30 -33.41
C LEU A 56 -27.76 2.92 -32.13
N LYS A 57 -27.08 4.08 -32.25
CA LYS A 57 -26.65 4.87 -31.08
C LYS A 57 -27.82 5.41 -30.27
N ALA A 58 -28.95 5.73 -30.90
CA ALA A 58 -30.14 6.17 -30.18
C ALA A 58 -30.75 5.02 -29.39
N GLN A 59 -30.90 3.85 -30.01
CA GLN A 59 -31.37 2.63 -29.34
C GLN A 59 -30.47 2.21 -28.17
N LEU A 60 -29.15 2.29 -28.33
CA LEU A 60 -28.20 2.01 -27.25
C LEU A 60 -28.41 2.91 -26.03
N ARG A 61 -28.62 4.21 -26.25
CA ARG A 61 -28.91 5.15 -25.14
C ARG A 61 -30.21 4.79 -24.42
N ASP A 62 -31.21 4.33 -25.15
CA ASP A 62 -32.50 3.92 -24.57
C ASP A 62 -32.35 2.64 -23.73
N TYR A 63 -31.60 1.65 -24.22
CA TYR A 63 -31.30 0.42 -23.48
C TYR A 63 -30.47 0.69 -22.21
N GLU A 64 -29.43 1.52 -22.31
CA GLU A 64 -28.59 1.89 -21.17
C GLU A 64 -29.38 2.67 -20.10
N ALA A 65 -30.30 3.55 -20.51
CA ALA A 65 -31.16 4.28 -19.59
C ALA A 65 -32.18 3.37 -18.90
N GLU A 66 -32.72 2.37 -19.60
CA GLU A 66 -33.59 1.35 -19.00
C GLU A 66 -32.81 0.48 -18.00
N TYR A 67 -31.63 0.00 -18.39
CA TYR A 67 -30.74 -0.81 -17.56
C TYR A 67 -30.36 -0.11 -16.24
N GLN A 68 -30.00 1.18 -16.32
CA GLN A 68 -29.69 1.96 -15.11
C GLN A 68 -30.88 2.12 -14.17
N LYS A 69 -32.09 2.35 -14.70
CA LYS A 69 -33.31 2.45 -13.88
C LYS A 69 -33.61 1.15 -13.14
N LEU A 70 -33.41 0.01 -13.79
CA LEU A 70 -33.61 -1.31 -13.19
C LEU A 70 -32.59 -1.58 -12.08
N ARG A 71 -31.30 -1.25 -12.32
CA ARG A 71 -30.22 -1.45 -11.35
C ARG A 71 -30.32 -0.53 -10.12
N CYS A 72 -30.85 0.68 -10.28
CA CYS A 72 -31.09 1.61 -9.16
C CYS A 72 -32.18 1.14 -8.19
N HIS A 73 -33.07 0.24 -8.60
CA HIS A 73 -34.12 -0.30 -7.73
C HIS A 73 -33.67 -1.48 -6.85
N ASP A 74 -32.52 -2.10 -7.14
CA ASP A 74 -32.07 -3.34 -6.47
C ASP A 74 -30.88 -3.17 -5.49
N LEU A 75 -30.41 -1.95 -5.20
CA LEU A 75 -29.25 -1.76 -4.31
C LEU A 75 -29.63 -1.71 -2.82
N GLY A 76 -30.06 -2.85 -2.30
CA GLY A 76 -29.78 -3.29 -0.94
C GLY A 76 -28.78 -4.47 -0.98
N VAL A 77 -27.54 -4.18 -0.59
CA VAL A 77 -26.38 -5.10 -0.33
C VAL A 77 -25.47 -5.43 -1.53
N GLY A 78 -24.15 -5.24 -1.33
CA GLY A 78 -23.13 -6.06 -2.00
C GLY A 78 -21.93 -5.40 -2.67
N VAL A 79 -21.52 -4.17 -2.32
CA VAL A 79 -20.14 -3.73 -2.61
C VAL A 79 -19.27 -4.19 -1.44
N GLU A 80 -18.36 -5.13 -1.67
CA GLU A 80 -17.31 -5.41 -0.68
C GLU A 80 -16.64 -4.07 -0.31
N PRO A 81 -16.51 -3.76 0.99
CA PRO A 81 -15.88 -2.51 1.39
C PRO A 81 -14.48 -2.46 0.79
N PRO A 82 -14.00 -1.28 0.36
CA PRO A 82 -12.64 -1.13 -0.13
C PRO A 82 -11.66 -1.74 0.89
N PRO A 83 -10.54 -2.35 0.44
CA PRO A 83 -9.53 -2.89 1.34
C PRO A 83 -9.20 -1.81 2.38
N THR A 84 -9.29 -2.19 3.66
CA THR A 84 -9.08 -1.29 4.80
C THR A 84 -7.83 -0.44 4.55
N PRO A 85 -7.93 0.91 4.59
CA PRO A 85 -6.77 1.75 4.36
C PRO A 85 -5.64 1.39 5.33
N PRO A 86 -4.36 1.62 4.96
CA PRO A 86 -3.25 1.48 5.89
C PRO A 86 -3.60 2.12 7.21
N LEU A 87 -3.17 1.49 8.31
CA LEU A 87 -3.23 2.18 9.57
C LEU A 87 -2.46 3.51 9.43
N PRO A 88 -3.03 4.60 9.95
CA PRO A 88 -2.38 5.90 9.99
C PRO A 88 -0.99 5.85 10.64
N SER A 89 -0.20 6.93 10.56
CA SER A 89 1.09 7.08 11.25
C SER A 89 0.87 7.12 12.76
N ILE A 90 0.56 5.96 13.34
CA ILE A 90 0.44 5.75 14.77
C ILE A 90 1.83 5.36 15.24
N ARG A 91 2.34 6.19 16.13
CA ARG A 91 3.63 6.01 16.77
C ARG A 91 3.44 5.33 18.10
N VAL A 92 3.99 4.14 18.25
CA VAL A 92 3.97 3.40 19.51
C VAL A 92 5.34 3.51 20.15
N PHE A 93 5.41 4.13 21.33
CA PHE A 93 6.65 4.25 22.08
C PHE A 93 6.82 3.07 23.02
N ILE A 94 7.90 2.30 22.81
CA ILE A 94 8.23 1.12 23.61
C ILE A 94 9.16 1.56 24.76
N SER A 95 8.57 1.85 25.90
CA SER A 95 9.26 2.23 27.14
C SER A 95 9.60 1.00 27.98
N GLY A 96 10.63 1.10 28.83
CA GLY A 96 11.11 0.01 29.67
C GLY A 96 12.63 -0.09 29.69
N THR A 97 13.15 -0.84 30.65
CA THR A 97 14.59 -1.03 30.83
C THR A 97 15.17 -1.94 29.76
N ILE A 98 16.31 -1.55 29.17
CA ILE A 98 16.94 -2.32 28.08
C ILE A 98 17.65 -3.57 28.62
N ARG A 99 18.33 -3.45 29.77
CA ARG A 99 19.28 -4.47 30.27
C ARG A 99 18.65 -5.82 30.62
N ASP A 100 17.39 -5.83 31.02
CA ASP A 100 16.67 -7.03 31.51
C ASP A 100 15.45 -7.42 30.67
N LEU A 101 15.10 -6.64 29.65
CA LEU A 101 13.92 -6.86 28.81
C LEU A 101 14.23 -6.87 27.31
N GLN A 102 15.48 -7.15 26.91
CA GLN A 102 15.87 -7.06 25.51
C GLN A 102 15.02 -7.97 24.59
N ALA A 103 14.82 -9.23 24.96
CA ALA A 103 14.06 -10.19 24.16
C ALA A 103 12.58 -9.79 24.04
N GLU A 104 12.00 -9.28 25.12
CA GLU A 104 10.64 -8.78 25.19
C GLU A 104 10.46 -7.55 24.31
N ARG A 105 11.40 -6.59 24.39
CA ARG A 105 11.40 -5.38 23.56
C ARG A 105 11.48 -5.71 22.07
N GLU A 106 12.33 -6.68 21.70
CA GLU A 106 12.44 -7.17 20.33
C GLU A 106 11.15 -7.85 19.87
N ALA A 107 10.52 -8.67 20.71
CA ALA A 107 9.24 -9.31 20.41
C ALA A 107 8.13 -8.25 20.18
N VAL A 108 8.02 -7.26 21.07
CA VAL A 108 7.05 -6.16 20.93
C VAL A 108 7.30 -5.34 19.67
N GLU A 109 8.55 -5.00 19.36
CA GLU A 109 8.87 -4.30 18.11
C GLU A 109 8.43 -5.12 16.89
N GLN A 110 8.76 -6.41 16.84
CA GLN A 110 8.33 -7.28 15.74
C GLN A 110 6.80 -7.34 15.63
N ALA A 111 6.09 -7.33 16.76
CA ALA A 111 4.63 -7.36 16.81
C ALA A 111 4.03 -6.10 16.16
N LEU A 112 4.58 -4.93 16.50
CA LEU A 112 4.16 -3.63 15.99
C LEU A 112 4.55 -3.42 14.52
N GLN A 113 5.74 -3.87 14.11
CA GLN A 113 6.18 -3.83 12.72
C GLN A 113 5.26 -4.65 11.80
N ARG A 114 4.75 -5.80 12.26
CA ARG A 114 3.76 -6.61 11.52
C ARG A 114 2.43 -5.88 11.32
N LEU A 115 2.11 -4.89 12.15
CA LEU A 115 0.95 -4.00 11.99
C LEU A 115 1.24 -2.76 11.14
N ASN A 116 2.46 -2.62 10.60
CA ASN A 116 2.96 -1.44 9.89
C ASN A 116 2.88 -0.14 10.72
N LEU A 117 3.02 -0.23 12.04
CA LEU A 117 3.08 0.94 12.93
C LEU A 117 4.52 1.43 13.09
N GLU A 118 4.71 2.72 13.38
CA GLU A 118 6.03 3.25 13.70
C GLU A 118 6.38 2.96 15.15
N THR A 119 7.52 2.32 15.36
CA THR A 119 8.07 2.02 16.67
C THR A 119 9.05 3.11 17.08
N LEU A 120 8.77 3.79 18.18
CA LEU A 120 9.71 4.70 18.82
C LEU A 120 10.45 3.94 19.93
N ARG A 121 11.77 4.02 19.93
CA ARG A 121 12.66 3.43 20.95
C ARG A 121 13.80 4.40 21.22
N ALA A 122 14.14 4.63 22.48
CA ALA A 122 15.23 5.55 22.83
C ALA A 122 16.58 5.04 22.30
N GLU A 123 16.79 3.72 22.29
CA GLU A 123 18.03 3.07 21.85
C GLU A 123 18.24 3.03 20.33
N THR A 124 17.20 3.25 19.53
CA THR A 124 17.32 3.27 18.06
C THR A 124 17.60 4.68 17.52
N ILE A 125 17.53 5.69 18.39
CA ILE A 125 17.83 7.07 18.02
C ILE A 125 19.34 7.20 17.99
N GLY A 126 19.88 7.50 16.81
CA GLY A 126 21.31 7.73 16.59
C GLY A 126 21.83 8.93 17.39
N SER A 127 23.08 9.34 17.13
CA SER A 127 23.70 10.48 17.80
C SER A 127 22.81 11.74 17.72
N GLN A 128 22.44 12.29 18.88
CA GLN A 128 21.65 13.52 19.00
C GLN A 128 22.48 14.63 19.61
N THR A 129 22.12 15.88 19.31
CA THR A 129 22.65 17.08 19.98
C THR A 129 21.97 17.37 21.32
N ILE A 130 20.94 16.59 21.69
CA ILE A 130 20.20 16.67 22.94
C ILE A 130 20.57 15.52 23.88
N SER A 131 20.32 15.70 25.18
CA SER A 131 20.61 14.67 26.18
C SER A 131 19.72 13.43 26.03
N PRO A 132 20.13 12.24 26.49
CA PRO A 132 19.28 11.05 26.51
C PRO A 132 17.96 11.26 27.26
N TYR A 133 17.98 12.11 28.28
CA TYR A 133 16.80 12.55 29.02
C TYR A 133 15.83 13.32 28.12
N GLU A 134 16.29 14.37 27.44
CA GLU A 134 15.47 15.17 26.53
C GLU A 134 14.96 14.36 25.34
N ALA A 135 15.79 13.45 24.82
CA ALA A 135 15.40 12.55 23.74
C ALA A 135 14.24 11.63 24.18
N SER A 136 14.37 11.00 25.34
CA SER A 136 13.33 10.11 25.89
C SER A 136 12.02 10.85 26.16
N LEU A 137 12.10 12.06 26.71
CA LEU A 137 10.95 12.94 26.90
C LEU A 137 10.28 13.25 25.56
N THR A 138 11.05 13.64 24.55
CA THR A 138 10.55 13.96 23.22
C THR A 138 9.77 12.78 22.61
N LEU A 139 10.26 11.55 22.77
CA LEU A 139 9.55 10.36 22.27
C LEU A 139 8.23 10.12 22.97
N ALA A 140 8.20 10.24 24.31
CA ALA A 140 6.98 10.10 25.08
C ALA A 140 5.94 11.17 24.69
N GLN A 141 6.37 12.39 24.36
CA GLN A 141 5.47 13.45 23.89
C GLN A 141 4.95 13.19 22.47
N GLN A 142 5.81 12.66 21.61
CA GLN A 142 5.51 12.42 20.20
C GLN A 142 4.68 11.16 19.96
N CYS A 143 4.68 10.18 20.87
CA CYS A 143 3.92 8.96 20.66
C CYS A 143 2.41 9.21 20.60
N ASP A 144 1.71 8.30 19.95
CA ASP A 144 0.24 8.20 19.97
C ASP A 144 -0.21 7.18 20.99
N ILE A 145 0.57 6.11 21.19
CA ILE A 145 0.37 5.11 22.22
C ILE A 145 1.68 4.95 23.00
N TYR A 146 1.59 5.02 24.32
CA TYR A 146 2.68 4.62 25.22
C TYR A 146 2.54 3.14 25.56
N LEU A 147 3.61 2.37 25.37
CA LEU A 147 3.68 0.96 25.74
C LEU A 147 4.81 0.76 26.76
N GLY A 148 4.43 0.49 28.01
CA GLY A 148 5.37 0.23 29.10
C GLY A 148 5.65 -1.26 29.27
N LEU A 149 6.91 -1.66 29.10
CA LEU A 149 7.41 -2.99 29.47
C LEU A 149 8.15 -2.90 30.79
N TYR A 150 7.60 -3.49 31.85
CA TYR A 150 8.16 -3.38 33.20
C TYR A 150 8.68 -4.72 33.72
N GLY A 151 9.97 -4.73 34.02
CA GLY A 151 10.71 -5.85 34.60
C GLY A 151 10.97 -5.65 36.08
N GLY A 152 12.08 -6.23 36.55
CA GLY A 152 12.51 -6.14 37.94
C GLY A 152 13.28 -4.86 38.26
N ARG A 153 13.86 -4.21 37.25
CA ARG A 153 14.72 -3.03 37.44
C ARG A 153 13.94 -1.72 37.36
N TYR A 154 14.27 -0.76 38.21
CA TYR A 154 13.68 0.58 38.16
C TYR A 154 14.24 1.43 37.01
N GLY A 155 15.51 1.20 36.68
CA GLY A 155 16.19 1.85 35.57
C GLY A 155 17.15 2.95 36.01
N THR A 156 17.52 3.82 35.07
CA THR A 156 18.50 4.90 35.32
C THR A 156 17.80 6.10 35.94
N ILE A 157 18.19 6.46 37.17
CA ILE A 157 17.70 7.66 37.86
C ILE A 157 18.33 8.91 37.25
N VAL A 158 17.50 9.92 36.98
CA VAL A 158 17.95 11.21 36.46
C VAL A 158 18.46 12.09 37.62
N PRO A 159 19.72 12.54 37.60
CA PRO A 159 20.27 13.38 38.65
C PRO A 159 19.46 14.67 38.85
N GLY A 160 19.10 14.97 40.10
CA GLY A 160 18.33 16.16 40.47
C GLY A 160 16.80 16.00 40.40
N ASP A 161 16.31 15.03 39.63
CA ASP A 161 14.89 14.71 39.53
C ASP A 161 14.48 13.59 40.49
N GLY A 162 15.35 12.58 40.65
CA GLY A 162 15.14 11.46 41.58
C GLY A 162 14.30 10.32 41.02
N ARG A 163 13.61 10.51 39.88
CA ARG A 163 12.87 9.44 39.17
C ARG A 163 13.73 8.76 38.10
N SER A 164 13.35 7.54 37.74
CA SER A 164 13.95 6.85 36.59
C SER A 164 13.48 7.43 35.25
N ILE A 165 14.29 7.26 34.19
CA ILE A 165 13.89 7.64 32.83
C ILE A 165 12.54 7.00 32.44
N THR A 166 12.35 5.70 32.75
CA THR A 166 11.10 4.97 32.47
C THR A 166 9.89 5.59 33.19
N GLU A 167 10.05 6.00 34.45
CA GLU A 167 8.97 6.68 35.19
C GLU A 167 8.63 8.05 34.58
N ILE A 168 9.65 8.81 34.19
CA ILE A 168 9.47 10.12 33.56
C ILE A 168 8.75 9.98 32.21
N GLU A 169 9.11 8.99 31.41
CA GLU A 169 8.44 8.66 30.15
C GLU A 169 6.95 8.33 30.38
N TYR A 170 6.65 7.47 31.35
CA TYR A 170 5.28 7.11 31.73
C TYR A 170 4.47 8.32 32.17
N GLN A 171 5.00 9.13 33.10
CA GLN A 171 4.30 10.31 33.60
C GLN A 171 4.07 11.34 32.50
N THR A 172 5.04 11.53 31.59
CA THR A 172 4.88 12.42 30.44
C THR A 172 3.74 11.98 29.53
N ALA A 173 3.67 10.69 29.19
CA ALA A 173 2.58 10.17 28.37
C ALA A 173 1.23 10.29 29.08
N ARG A 174 1.19 10.00 30.39
CA ARG A 174 -0.03 10.10 31.21
C ARG A 174 -0.54 11.53 31.31
N ASP A 175 0.34 12.48 31.58
CA ASP A 175 -0.01 13.89 31.75
C ASP A 175 -0.50 14.52 30.43
N GLN A 176 -0.13 13.94 29.29
CA GLN A 176 -0.65 14.30 27.96
C GLN A 176 -1.92 13.55 27.55
N GLY A 177 -2.46 12.68 28.40
CA GLY A 177 -3.65 11.90 28.11
C GLY A 177 -3.45 10.88 26.99
N LYS A 178 -2.23 10.39 26.78
CA LYS A 178 -1.95 9.35 25.78
C LYS A 178 -2.57 8.02 26.24
N PRO A 179 -3.09 7.19 25.32
CA PRO A 179 -3.35 5.79 25.58
C PRO A 179 -2.11 5.08 26.12
N ILE A 180 -2.27 4.37 27.24
CA ILE A 180 -1.20 3.69 27.97
C ILE A 180 -1.51 2.19 28.04
N LEU A 181 -0.62 1.38 27.49
CA LEU A 181 -0.65 -0.08 27.55
C LEU A 181 0.55 -0.58 28.36
N ILE A 182 0.32 -1.44 29.35
CA ILE A 182 1.37 -1.88 30.27
C ILE A 182 1.45 -3.39 30.31
N TYR A 183 2.67 -3.91 30.20
CA TYR A 183 2.99 -5.32 30.33
C TYR A 183 4.07 -5.51 31.39
N ARG A 184 3.80 -6.39 32.36
CA ARG A 184 4.68 -6.63 33.50
C ARG A 184 5.24 -8.05 33.46
N LYS A 185 6.56 -8.16 33.51
CA LYS A 185 7.26 -9.44 33.63
C LYS A 185 7.11 -10.00 35.04
N THR A 186 6.72 -11.26 35.13
CA THR A 186 6.59 -11.99 36.40
C THR A 186 7.77 -12.94 36.62
N GLY A 187 7.91 -13.45 37.85
CA GLY A 187 8.98 -14.41 38.19
C GLY A 187 10.38 -13.80 38.24
N VAL A 188 10.50 -12.48 38.39
CA VAL A 188 11.78 -11.75 38.51
C VAL A 188 11.86 -11.04 39.87
N ALA A 189 13.08 -10.89 40.40
CA ALA A 189 13.31 -10.07 41.58
C ALA A 189 13.09 -8.59 41.24
N VAL A 190 12.31 -7.88 42.07
CA VAL A 190 11.93 -6.48 41.85
C VAL A 190 12.72 -5.59 42.80
N GLU A 191 13.36 -4.55 42.26
CA GLU A 191 14.05 -3.52 43.05
C GLU A 191 13.03 -2.72 43.89
N PRO A 192 13.35 -2.29 45.12
CA PRO A 192 12.40 -1.58 45.99
C PRO A 192 11.76 -0.34 45.33
N GLU A 193 12.55 0.44 44.59
CA GLU A 193 12.11 1.62 43.85
C GLU A 193 11.17 1.25 42.71
N GLN A 194 11.41 0.10 42.05
CA GLN A 194 10.52 -0.42 41.01
C GLN A 194 9.19 -0.90 41.61
N GLU A 195 9.21 -1.50 42.80
CA GLU A 195 7.99 -1.88 43.53
C GLU A 195 7.14 -0.65 43.89
N GLU A 196 7.78 0.47 44.25
CA GLU A 196 7.10 1.73 44.49
C GLU A 196 6.49 2.32 43.21
N PHE A 197 7.25 2.33 42.13
CA PHE A 197 6.75 2.78 40.82
C PHE A 197 5.58 1.92 40.33
N LEU A 198 5.65 0.60 40.46
CA LEU A 198 4.56 -0.31 40.08
C LEU A 198 3.31 -0.09 40.92
N ARG A 199 3.45 0.20 42.23
CA ARG A 199 2.32 0.60 43.08
C ARG A 199 1.68 1.91 42.61
N PHE A 200 2.50 2.88 42.22
CA PHE A 200 2.02 4.15 41.67
C PHE A 200 1.30 3.98 40.32
N VAL A 201 1.89 3.19 39.41
CA VAL A 201 1.28 2.86 38.12
C VAL A 201 -0.04 2.09 38.30
N GLY A 202 -0.12 1.19 39.27
CA GLY A 202 -1.28 0.34 39.54
C GLY A 202 -2.34 0.94 40.45
N ASP A 203 -2.27 2.23 40.76
CA ASP A 203 -3.26 2.89 41.62
C ASP A 203 -4.68 2.72 41.06
N LEU A 204 -5.63 2.35 41.93
CA LEU A 204 -7.01 2.01 41.52
C LEU A 204 -7.78 3.20 40.94
N THR A 205 -7.40 4.43 41.27
CA THR A 205 -8.15 5.63 40.92
C THR A 205 -7.51 6.45 39.81
N GLY A 206 -6.18 6.48 39.76
CA GLY A 206 -5.41 7.27 38.80
C GLY A 206 -4.33 6.49 38.04
N GLY A 207 -4.28 5.17 38.20
CA GLY A 207 -3.34 4.28 37.55
C GLY A 207 -3.91 3.54 36.33
N HIS A 208 -3.19 2.53 35.87
CA HIS A 208 -3.54 1.69 34.73
C HIS A 208 -3.47 0.21 35.09
N THR A 209 -4.35 -0.58 34.49
CA THR A 209 -4.24 -2.04 34.50
C THR A 209 -3.08 -2.48 33.62
N TRP A 210 -2.43 -3.58 33.98
CA TRP A 210 -1.40 -4.22 33.15
C TRP A 210 -1.74 -5.68 32.85
N ARG A 211 -1.11 -6.22 31.80
CA ARG A 211 -1.07 -7.66 31.54
C ARG A 211 0.24 -8.23 32.06
N GLU A 212 0.17 -9.35 32.75
CA GLU A 212 1.36 -10.06 33.24
C GLU A 212 1.82 -11.09 32.20
N PHE A 213 3.14 -11.29 32.10
CA PHE A 213 3.74 -12.30 31.22
C PHE A 213 4.94 -12.97 31.90
N GLY A 214 5.20 -14.23 31.54
CA GLY A 214 6.36 -15.01 31.96
C GLY A 214 7.30 -15.32 30.80
N PRO A 215 8.38 -16.09 31.04
CA PRO A 215 9.32 -16.50 30.00
C PRO A 215 8.67 -17.29 28.86
N ASP A 216 7.69 -18.15 29.18
CA ASP A 216 7.01 -19.01 28.20
C ASP A 216 6.07 -18.23 27.25
N ASP A 217 5.76 -16.97 27.58
CA ASP A 217 4.93 -16.10 26.76
C ASP A 217 5.72 -15.38 25.65
N VAL A 218 7.06 -15.40 25.72
CA VAL A 218 7.94 -14.67 24.82
C VAL A 218 8.52 -15.63 23.76
N PRO A 219 8.36 -15.35 22.45
CA PRO A 219 7.77 -14.15 21.88
C PRO A 219 6.25 -14.25 21.66
N ASP A 220 5.68 -15.43 21.44
CA ASP A 220 4.42 -15.60 20.72
C ASP A 220 3.20 -14.97 21.41
N ASN A 221 2.96 -15.27 22.69
CA ASN A 221 1.80 -14.74 23.42
C ASN A 221 1.93 -13.22 23.61
N LEU A 222 3.11 -12.75 24.00
CA LEU A 222 3.36 -11.32 24.17
C LEU A 222 3.10 -10.55 22.88
N MET A 223 3.57 -11.06 21.73
CA MET A 223 3.32 -10.45 20.43
C MET A 223 1.83 -10.38 20.11
N ALA A 224 1.09 -11.49 20.29
CA ALA A 224 -0.33 -11.55 19.99
C ALA A 224 -1.14 -10.58 20.87
N TRP A 225 -0.78 -10.49 22.15
CA TRP A 225 -1.39 -9.57 23.12
C TRP A 225 -1.18 -8.11 22.75
N VAL A 226 0.07 -7.73 22.46
CA VAL A 226 0.40 -6.37 22.02
C VAL A 226 -0.38 -6.00 20.78
N GLN A 227 -0.45 -6.89 19.78
CA GLN A 227 -1.19 -6.62 18.56
C GLN A 227 -2.68 -6.41 18.83
N ALA A 228 -3.29 -7.27 19.64
CA ALA A 228 -4.71 -7.16 19.95
C ALA A 228 -5.06 -5.86 20.70
N ASP A 229 -4.26 -5.50 21.70
CA ASP A 229 -4.52 -4.34 22.55
C ASP A 229 -4.26 -3.03 21.79
N VAL A 230 -3.18 -2.95 21.01
CA VAL A 230 -2.89 -1.79 20.15
C VAL A 230 -3.98 -1.59 19.10
N LEU A 231 -4.42 -2.65 18.42
CA LEU A 231 -5.53 -2.56 17.47
C LEU A 231 -6.83 -2.14 18.14
N ALA A 232 -7.04 -2.46 19.42
CA ALA A 232 -8.19 -1.98 20.18
C ALA A 232 -8.12 -0.47 20.43
N GLU A 233 -6.96 0.07 20.79
CA GLU A 233 -6.75 1.52 20.90
C GLU A 233 -6.95 2.23 19.56
N VAL A 234 -6.39 1.68 18.47
CA VAL A 234 -6.62 2.24 17.12
C VAL A 234 -8.11 2.36 16.79
N ARG A 235 -8.94 1.37 17.19
CA ARG A 235 -10.39 1.42 17.00
C ARG A 235 -11.10 2.44 17.88
N ARG A 236 -10.55 2.75 19.06
CA ARG A 236 -11.09 3.77 19.99
C ARG A 236 -10.82 5.20 19.51
N HIS A 237 -9.83 5.36 18.64
CA HIS A 237 -9.38 6.65 18.12
C HIS A 237 -9.62 6.78 16.59
N PRO A 238 -10.88 6.91 16.14
CA PRO A 238 -11.22 6.98 14.72
C PRO A 238 -10.59 8.19 14.01
N GLU A 239 -10.25 9.25 14.74
CA GLU A 239 -9.54 10.42 14.22
C GLU A 239 -8.14 10.08 13.69
N TRP A 240 -7.54 8.98 14.16
CA TRP A 240 -6.27 8.54 13.62
C TRP A 240 -6.42 8.11 12.18
N ALA A 241 -7.53 7.48 11.77
CA ALA A 241 -7.70 6.87 10.45
C ALA A 241 -7.47 7.82 9.25
N GLN A 242 -7.50 9.13 9.50
CA GLN A 242 -7.26 10.17 8.49
C GLN A 242 -5.78 10.57 8.35
N ARG A 243 -4.88 10.09 9.21
CA ARG A 243 -3.45 10.45 9.17
C ARG A 243 -2.71 9.61 8.12
N PRO A 244 -1.70 10.18 7.42
CA PRO A 244 -0.85 9.41 6.50
C PRO A 244 -0.06 8.33 7.24
N PRO A 245 0.32 7.19 6.65
CA PRO A 245 1.03 6.09 7.35
C PRO A 245 2.48 6.42 7.74
N ALA A 246 2.99 5.68 8.74
CA ALA A 246 4.19 6.01 9.53
C ALA A 246 5.55 5.83 8.82
N ARG A 247 5.68 4.78 8.00
CA ARG A 247 6.77 4.67 7.01
C ARG A 247 6.15 4.78 5.63
N GLY A 248 6.57 5.80 4.88
CA GLY A 248 6.21 5.89 3.47
C GLY A 248 6.65 4.62 2.75
N ARG A 249 5.84 4.12 1.82
CA ARG A 249 6.23 3.03 0.92
C ARG A 249 6.26 3.58 -0.49
N ILE A 250 7.42 3.52 -1.11
CA ILE A 250 7.65 4.07 -2.44
C ILE A 250 7.67 2.92 -3.43
N LEU A 251 6.80 2.98 -4.44
CA LEU A 251 6.85 2.09 -5.60
C LEU A 251 7.64 2.77 -6.72
N LEU A 252 8.78 2.19 -7.08
CA LEU A 252 9.54 2.55 -8.26
C LEU A 252 9.18 1.60 -9.40
N ALA A 253 8.75 2.11 -10.55
CA ALA A 253 8.38 1.24 -11.69
C ALA A 253 8.82 1.83 -13.03
N SER A 254 9.11 0.99 -14.01
CA SER A 254 9.19 1.45 -15.40
C SER A 254 7.78 1.64 -15.98
N LEU A 255 7.59 2.64 -16.83
CA LEU A 255 6.32 2.92 -17.50
C LEU A 255 6.50 2.88 -19.03
N GLY A 256 5.76 1.98 -19.66
CA GLY A 256 5.62 1.88 -21.11
C GLY A 256 4.32 2.53 -21.62
N ARG A 257 3.74 1.93 -22.66
CA ARG A 257 2.47 2.39 -23.26
C ARG A 257 1.23 1.88 -22.53
N SER A 258 1.40 1.08 -21.47
CA SER A 258 0.31 0.45 -20.74
C SER A 258 0.27 1.00 -19.31
N PRO A 259 -0.53 2.04 -19.01
CA PRO A 259 -0.62 2.60 -17.66
C PRO A 259 -1.15 1.58 -16.63
N GLY A 260 -1.96 0.61 -17.09
CA GLY A 260 -2.43 -0.54 -16.32
C GLY A 260 -1.32 -1.37 -15.67
N ALA A 261 -0.12 -1.39 -16.24
CA ALA A 261 1.01 -2.12 -15.67
C ALA A 261 1.45 -1.56 -14.31
N VAL A 262 1.40 -0.22 -14.15
CA VAL A 262 1.81 0.46 -12.91
C VAL A 262 0.63 0.58 -11.94
N THR A 263 -0.52 1.01 -12.44
CA THR A 263 -1.75 1.17 -11.65
C THR A 263 -2.27 -0.18 -11.14
N GLY A 264 -2.28 -1.20 -12.00
CA GLY A 264 -2.62 -2.57 -11.61
C GLY A 264 -1.64 -3.15 -10.59
N LEU A 265 -0.34 -2.87 -10.73
CA LEU A 265 0.66 -3.32 -9.76
C LEU A 265 0.43 -2.68 -8.40
N TYR A 266 0.12 -1.39 -8.36
CA TYR A 266 -0.29 -0.69 -7.15
C TYR A 266 -1.49 -1.39 -6.48
N HIS A 267 -2.56 -1.66 -7.24
CA HIS A 267 -3.75 -2.33 -6.70
C HIS A 267 -3.44 -3.72 -6.16
N ALA A 268 -2.62 -4.50 -6.87
CA ALA A 268 -2.20 -5.81 -6.43
C ALA A 268 -1.36 -5.77 -5.14
N LEU A 269 -0.47 -4.78 -5.01
CA LEU A 269 0.31 -4.55 -3.79
C LEU A 269 -0.58 -4.17 -2.60
N VAL A 270 -1.55 -3.26 -2.81
CA VAL A 270 -2.52 -2.89 -1.76
C VAL A 270 -3.30 -4.12 -1.30
N ARG A 271 -3.82 -4.95 -2.23
CA ARG A 271 -4.50 -6.22 -1.90
C ARG A 271 -3.61 -7.20 -1.14
N ALA A 272 -2.31 -7.21 -1.41
CA ALA A 272 -1.33 -8.01 -0.70
C ALA A 272 -0.91 -7.42 0.67
N GLY A 273 -1.62 -6.41 1.18
CA GLY A 273 -1.31 -5.76 2.46
C GLY A 273 -0.07 -4.85 2.40
N LYS A 274 0.32 -4.39 1.20
CA LYS A 274 1.48 -3.51 0.96
C LYS A 274 1.04 -2.15 0.41
N PRO A 275 0.32 -1.33 1.20
CA PRO A 275 -0.11 -0.01 0.78
C PRO A 275 1.07 0.89 0.40
N VAL A 276 0.99 1.52 -0.76
CA VAL A 276 2.01 2.40 -1.33
C VAL A 276 1.59 3.86 -1.15
N THR A 277 2.48 4.71 -0.66
CA THR A 277 2.21 6.14 -0.39
C THR A 277 2.70 7.06 -1.49
N ARG A 278 3.69 6.60 -2.27
CA ARG A 278 4.25 7.35 -3.39
C ARG A 278 4.62 6.40 -4.51
N VAL A 279 4.30 6.78 -5.73
CA VAL A 279 4.69 6.07 -6.95
C VAL A 279 5.62 6.98 -7.75
N VAL A 280 6.76 6.46 -8.16
CA VAL A 280 7.66 7.15 -9.10
C VAL A 280 7.91 6.24 -10.29
N THR A 281 7.53 6.71 -11.47
CA THR A 281 7.78 5.97 -12.71
C THR A 281 8.95 6.53 -13.50
N PHE A 282 9.63 5.65 -14.24
CA PHE A 282 10.62 6.02 -15.25
C PHE A 282 10.13 5.66 -16.62
N SER A 283 10.23 6.59 -17.56
CA SER A 283 9.69 6.38 -18.88
C SER A 283 10.48 7.14 -19.96
N PRO A 284 10.51 6.64 -21.20
CA PRO A 284 10.92 7.44 -22.35
C PRO A 284 9.97 8.61 -22.59
N ALA A 285 10.46 9.59 -23.35
CA ALA A 285 9.76 10.83 -23.69
C ALA A 285 8.77 10.75 -24.88
N HIS A 286 8.37 9.56 -25.34
CA HIS A 286 7.45 9.37 -26.48
C HIS A 286 5.99 9.74 -26.16
N GLN A 287 5.21 10.21 -27.15
CA GLN A 287 3.84 10.71 -26.96
C GLN A 287 2.91 9.70 -26.24
N ASP A 288 2.77 8.46 -26.73
CA ASP A 288 1.94 7.43 -26.07
C ASP A 288 2.34 7.18 -24.59
N VAL A 289 3.63 7.33 -24.28
CA VAL A 289 4.15 7.12 -22.92
C VAL A 289 3.85 8.34 -22.04
N ARG A 290 3.90 9.54 -22.61
CA ARG A 290 3.43 10.77 -21.93
C ARG A 290 1.93 10.69 -21.64
N ASP A 291 1.14 10.14 -22.56
CA ASP A 291 -0.28 9.92 -22.37
C ASP A 291 -0.54 8.88 -21.27
N ALA A 292 0.22 7.76 -21.26
CA ALA A 292 0.18 6.78 -20.17
C ALA A 292 0.53 7.42 -18.81
N ALA A 293 1.56 8.26 -18.74
CA ALA A 293 1.94 8.97 -17.52
C ALA A 293 0.84 9.95 -17.07
N GLY A 294 0.15 10.59 -18.02
CA GLY A 294 -1.02 11.43 -17.75
C GLY A 294 -2.17 10.64 -17.12
N ILE A 295 -2.46 9.45 -17.65
CA ILE A 295 -3.48 8.54 -17.11
C ILE A 295 -3.11 8.09 -15.68
N CYS A 296 -1.86 7.66 -15.46
CA CYS A 296 -1.37 7.31 -14.13
C CYS A 296 -1.49 8.49 -13.14
N ARG A 297 -1.16 9.70 -13.57
CA ARG A 297 -1.25 10.91 -12.73
C ARG A 297 -2.69 11.18 -12.27
N GLU A 298 -3.64 11.09 -13.18
CA GLU A 298 -5.06 11.27 -12.86
C GLU A 298 -5.55 10.16 -11.92
N GLU A 299 -5.17 8.91 -12.18
CA GLU A 299 -5.59 7.78 -11.34
C GLU A 299 -5.02 7.86 -9.92
N PHE A 300 -3.71 8.08 -9.77
CA PHE A 300 -3.10 8.22 -8.45
C PHE A 300 -3.58 9.46 -7.69
N ARG A 301 -3.91 10.55 -8.39
CA ARG A 301 -4.56 11.72 -7.78
C ARG A 301 -5.92 11.35 -7.17
N ARG A 302 -6.74 10.54 -7.86
CA ARG A 302 -8.03 10.05 -7.33
C ARG A 302 -7.85 9.14 -6.12
N LEU A 303 -6.78 8.35 -6.12
CA LEU A 303 -6.43 7.45 -5.02
C LEU A 303 -5.74 8.15 -3.84
N GLY A 304 -5.44 9.46 -3.95
CA GLY A 304 -4.73 10.21 -2.92
C GLY A 304 -3.25 9.82 -2.76
N VAL A 305 -2.65 9.24 -3.80
CA VAL A 305 -1.25 8.76 -3.80
C VAL A 305 -0.36 9.76 -4.55
N ALA A 306 0.78 10.11 -3.96
CA ALA A 306 1.73 11.01 -4.62
C ALA A 306 2.36 10.31 -5.84
N TYR A 307 2.31 10.95 -7.01
CA TYR A 307 2.85 10.39 -8.25
C TYR A 307 3.80 11.36 -8.95
N ASP A 308 4.95 10.84 -9.39
CA ASP A 308 5.92 11.54 -10.23
C ASP A 308 6.38 10.64 -11.38
N ASN A 309 6.67 11.23 -12.54
CA ASN A 309 7.25 10.52 -13.69
C ASN A 309 8.54 11.18 -14.14
N ARG A 310 9.63 10.41 -14.16
CA ARG A 310 10.94 10.82 -14.65
C ARG A 310 11.09 10.40 -16.11
N PHE A 311 11.08 11.40 -16.99
CA PHE A 311 11.37 11.17 -18.41
C PHE A 311 12.86 11.00 -18.64
N LEU A 312 13.21 10.00 -19.43
CA LEU A 312 14.57 9.78 -19.92
C LEU A 312 14.69 10.34 -21.33
N ASP A 313 15.88 10.85 -21.67
CA ASP A 313 16.15 11.46 -22.97
C ASP A 313 16.16 10.42 -24.11
N ALA A 314 16.56 9.18 -23.82
CA ALA A 314 16.54 8.09 -24.78
C ALA A 314 15.10 7.59 -25.07
N GLU A 315 14.67 7.65 -26.34
CA GLU A 315 13.36 7.17 -26.79
C GLU A 315 13.22 5.65 -26.71
N ASP A 316 14.32 4.90 -26.88
CA ASP A 316 14.46 3.46 -26.75
C ASP A 316 15.87 3.12 -26.22
N ILE A 317 16.00 1.98 -25.54
CA ILE A 317 17.32 1.48 -25.12
C ILE A 317 17.85 0.61 -26.26
N ALA A 318 18.61 1.21 -27.17
CA ALA A 318 19.10 0.56 -28.38
C ALA A 318 20.62 0.36 -28.39
N SER A 319 21.34 0.99 -27.46
CA SER A 319 22.80 0.92 -27.36
C SER A 319 23.30 0.64 -25.93
N GLU A 320 24.58 0.28 -25.82
CA GLU A 320 25.27 0.15 -24.52
C GLU A 320 25.28 1.49 -23.76
N GLY A 321 25.38 2.61 -24.48
CA GLY A 321 25.30 3.96 -23.92
C GLY A 321 23.97 4.21 -23.22
N ASP A 322 22.85 3.96 -23.91
CA ASP A 322 21.50 4.14 -23.37
C ASP A 322 21.26 3.26 -22.14
N ALA A 323 21.75 2.02 -22.18
CA ALA A 323 21.65 1.10 -21.05
C ALA A 323 22.46 1.60 -19.84
N ARG A 324 23.63 2.20 -20.06
CA ARG A 324 24.47 2.78 -18.99
C ARG A 324 23.80 4.00 -18.36
N GLU A 325 23.27 4.89 -19.18
CA GLU A 325 22.54 6.08 -18.74
C GLU A 325 21.30 5.69 -17.92
N PHE A 326 20.47 4.78 -18.45
CA PHE A 326 19.29 4.27 -17.75
C PHE A 326 19.65 3.72 -16.36
N LYS A 327 20.68 2.86 -16.28
CA LYS A 327 21.13 2.29 -15.01
C LYS A 327 21.59 3.37 -14.03
N ALA A 328 22.33 4.38 -14.50
CA ALA A 328 22.81 5.47 -13.66
C ALA A 328 21.65 6.31 -13.09
N CYS A 329 20.67 6.67 -13.94
CA CYS A 329 19.47 7.40 -13.51
C CYS A 329 18.64 6.59 -12.51
N PHE A 330 18.38 5.32 -12.81
CA PHE A 330 17.62 4.45 -11.90
C PHE A 330 18.35 4.21 -10.58
N TYR A 331 19.67 3.97 -10.63
CA TYR A 331 20.50 3.85 -9.43
C TYR A 331 20.42 5.11 -8.56
N GLY A 332 20.53 6.31 -9.16
CA GLY A 332 20.39 7.58 -8.45
C GLY A 332 19.05 7.70 -7.71
N LEU A 333 17.92 7.43 -8.39
CA LEU A 333 16.61 7.48 -7.74
C LEU A 333 16.45 6.39 -6.67
N LEU A 334 16.97 5.20 -6.91
CA LEU A 334 16.94 4.12 -5.93
C LEU A 334 17.66 4.55 -4.65
N GLN A 335 18.85 5.15 -4.76
CA GLN A 335 19.58 5.68 -3.61
C GLN A 335 18.85 6.85 -2.93
N GLU A 336 18.27 7.77 -3.70
CA GLU A 336 17.42 8.86 -3.17
C GLU A 336 16.24 8.30 -2.36
N SER A 337 15.57 7.28 -2.90
CA SER A 337 14.40 6.65 -2.28
C SER A 337 14.80 5.88 -1.02
N LEU A 338 15.93 5.15 -1.05
CA LEU A 338 16.47 4.46 0.12
C LEU A 338 16.91 5.42 1.22
N GLY A 339 17.48 6.58 0.86
CA GLY A 339 17.89 7.63 1.80
C GLY A 339 16.72 8.32 2.51
N SER A 340 15.48 8.16 2.02
CA SER A 340 14.29 8.78 2.61
C SER A 340 13.72 8.03 3.83
N GLY A 341 14.25 6.85 4.17
CA GLY A 341 13.72 6.01 5.25
C GLY A 341 12.43 5.26 4.90
N ALA A 342 11.95 5.39 3.65
CA ALA A 342 10.80 4.67 3.13
C ALA A 342 11.11 3.20 2.80
N GLU A 343 10.10 2.33 2.86
CA GLU A 343 10.20 1.00 2.27
C GLU A 343 10.13 1.15 0.74
N VAL A 344 11.15 0.65 0.04
CA VAL A 344 11.22 0.74 -1.43
C VAL A 344 10.77 -0.59 -2.05
N LEU A 345 9.73 -0.52 -2.88
CA LEU A 345 9.29 -1.59 -3.74
C LEU A 345 9.65 -1.27 -5.18
N VAL A 346 10.05 -2.29 -5.95
CA VAL A 346 10.40 -2.11 -7.36
C VAL A 346 9.51 -2.97 -8.24
N GLY A 347 8.75 -2.33 -9.12
CA GLY A 347 7.92 -2.94 -10.14
C GLY A 347 8.66 -3.09 -11.47
N ILE A 348 8.81 -4.31 -11.96
CA ILE A 348 9.43 -4.61 -13.26
C ILE A 348 8.37 -4.91 -14.35
N THR A 349 7.17 -4.36 -14.20
CA THR A 349 5.99 -4.60 -15.05
C THR A 349 5.95 -3.73 -16.31
N GLY A 350 5.56 -4.33 -17.44
CA GLY A 350 4.83 -3.66 -18.54
C GLY A 350 5.63 -3.04 -19.68
N GLY A 351 5.62 -3.71 -20.85
CA GLY A 351 5.72 -3.11 -22.18
C GLY A 351 7.10 -2.82 -22.76
N ARG A 352 8.15 -2.68 -21.93
CA ARG A 352 9.54 -2.59 -22.40
C ARG A 352 10.44 -3.52 -21.60
N THR A 353 10.53 -4.76 -22.08
CA THR A 353 11.26 -5.88 -21.48
C THR A 353 12.70 -5.53 -21.05
N VAL A 354 13.37 -4.63 -21.78
CA VAL A 354 14.73 -4.19 -21.49
C VAL A 354 14.83 -3.34 -20.22
N MET A 355 13.89 -2.43 -19.96
CA MET A 355 13.92 -1.54 -18.79
C MET A 355 13.72 -2.31 -17.49
N GLY A 356 12.73 -3.20 -17.47
CA GLY A 356 12.48 -4.09 -16.34
C GLY A 356 13.70 -4.96 -16.01
N ALA A 357 14.37 -5.50 -17.05
CA ALA A 357 15.59 -6.28 -16.88
C ALA A 357 16.74 -5.45 -16.30
N LEU A 358 16.98 -4.24 -16.80
CA LEU A 358 18.01 -3.34 -16.27
C LEU A 358 17.73 -2.91 -14.83
N MET A 359 16.47 -2.62 -14.48
CA MET A 359 16.07 -2.33 -13.11
C MET A 359 16.34 -3.53 -12.19
N ALA A 360 15.97 -4.75 -12.61
CA ALA A 360 16.27 -5.96 -11.87
C ALA A 360 17.77 -6.14 -11.64
N ILE A 361 18.61 -5.93 -12.67
CA ILE A 361 20.06 -6.00 -12.54
C ILE A 361 20.58 -4.99 -11.52
N VAL A 362 20.14 -3.73 -11.58
CA VAL A 362 20.58 -2.69 -10.64
C VAL A 362 20.16 -3.05 -9.22
N VAL A 363 18.92 -3.49 -9.00
CA VAL A 363 18.45 -3.88 -7.66
C VAL A 363 19.27 -5.05 -7.11
N GLN A 364 19.46 -6.12 -7.89
CA GLN A 364 20.17 -7.33 -7.45
C GLN A 364 21.66 -7.10 -7.20
N THR A 365 22.25 -6.05 -7.79
CA THR A 365 23.70 -5.75 -7.67
C THR A 365 24.02 -4.64 -6.70
N THR A 366 23.06 -3.76 -6.37
CA THR A 366 23.34 -2.52 -5.63
C THR A 366 22.39 -2.26 -4.45
N ALA A 367 21.22 -2.89 -4.42
CA ALA A 367 20.24 -2.66 -3.37
C ALA A 367 20.42 -3.64 -2.19
N PRO A 368 20.03 -3.25 -0.96
CA PRO A 368 19.89 -4.21 0.13
C PRO A 368 18.78 -5.23 -0.16
N GLU A 369 18.89 -6.44 0.42
CA GLU A 369 17.93 -7.55 0.22
C GLU A 369 16.49 -7.24 0.61
N GLN A 370 16.29 -6.21 1.44
CA GLN A 370 14.98 -5.73 1.85
C GLN A 370 14.19 -5.05 0.71
N VAL A 371 14.85 -4.63 -0.37
CA VAL A 371 14.18 -4.09 -1.56
C VAL A 371 13.53 -5.23 -2.32
N ALA A 372 12.19 -5.25 -2.33
CA ALA A 372 11.43 -6.30 -2.97
C ALA A 372 11.11 -5.97 -4.44
N LEU A 373 11.42 -6.91 -5.33
CA LEU A 373 11.07 -6.87 -6.74
C LEU A 373 9.71 -7.55 -6.98
N TYR A 374 8.83 -6.88 -7.70
CA TYR A 374 7.50 -7.39 -8.07
C TYR A 374 7.27 -7.32 -9.56
N HIS A 375 6.60 -8.35 -10.06
CA HIS A 375 5.99 -8.41 -11.36
C HIS A 375 4.49 -8.66 -11.19
N LEU A 376 3.68 -8.01 -12.01
CA LEU A 376 2.26 -8.26 -12.14
C LEU A 376 2.06 -9.00 -13.45
N ASP A 377 1.68 -10.26 -13.33
CA ASP A 377 1.21 -11.09 -14.42
C ASP A 377 -0.29 -10.82 -14.60
N VAL A 378 -0.75 -10.61 -15.82
CA VAL A 378 -2.15 -10.29 -16.15
C VAL A 378 -2.60 -11.14 -17.32
N ASP A 379 -3.90 -11.41 -17.42
CA ASP A 379 -4.45 -12.11 -18.58
C ASP A 379 -4.16 -11.34 -19.89
N ASP A 380 -3.97 -12.08 -20.99
CA ASP A 380 -3.62 -11.53 -22.31
C ASP A 380 -4.61 -10.44 -22.77
N ASP A 381 -5.90 -10.59 -22.44
CA ASP A 381 -6.93 -9.61 -22.81
C ASP A 381 -6.71 -8.26 -22.11
N ILE A 382 -6.26 -8.27 -20.85
CA ILE A 382 -5.91 -7.06 -20.09
C ILE A 382 -4.63 -6.43 -20.65
N GLU A 383 -3.62 -7.24 -20.96
CA GLU A 383 -2.36 -6.73 -21.53
C GLU A 383 -2.57 -6.06 -22.89
N GLU A 384 -3.32 -6.72 -23.79
CA GLU A 384 -3.59 -6.24 -25.13
C GLU A 384 -4.44 -4.97 -25.15
N ASP A 385 -5.58 -5.00 -24.45
CA ASP A 385 -6.51 -3.85 -24.41
C ASP A 385 -5.93 -2.68 -23.62
N GLY A 386 -5.07 -2.96 -22.64
CA GLY A 386 -4.46 -1.95 -21.75
C GLY A 386 -3.34 -1.14 -22.39
N ARG A 387 -2.96 -1.45 -23.64
CA ARG A 387 -1.87 -0.78 -24.35
C ARG A 387 -2.38 0.38 -25.20
N LEU A 388 -1.72 1.53 -25.12
CA LEU A 388 -2.01 2.67 -25.99
C LEU A 388 -1.50 2.43 -27.43
N PRO A 389 -2.27 2.85 -28.45
CA PRO A 389 -3.49 3.66 -28.36
C PRO A 389 -4.81 2.87 -28.17
N ARG A 390 -4.82 1.54 -28.29
CA ARG A 390 -6.02 0.67 -28.21
C ARG A 390 -6.85 0.90 -26.94
N MET A 391 -6.19 1.15 -25.81
CA MET A 391 -6.86 1.46 -24.54
C MET A 391 -7.87 2.61 -24.62
N TRP A 392 -7.66 3.59 -25.52
CA TRP A 392 -8.59 4.71 -25.70
C TRP A 392 -9.99 4.30 -26.15
N ASP A 393 -10.12 3.15 -26.82
CA ASP A 393 -11.41 2.63 -27.29
C ASP A 393 -12.35 2.29 -26.12
N PHE A 394 -11.79 2.09 -24.93
CA PHE A 394 -12.52 1.73 -23.72
C PHE A 394 -12.78 2.90 -22.79
N LYS A 395 -12.35 4.12 -23.12
CA LYS A 395 -12.44 5.28 -22.23
C LYS A 395 -13.86 5.46 -21.67
N ASP A 396 -13.94 5.77 -20.36
CA ASP A 396 -15.18 5.97 -19.62
C ASP A 396 -16.09 4.74 -19.50
N THR A 397 -15.62 3.55 -19.89
CA THR A 397 -16.34 2.28 -19.73
C THR A 397 -15.94 1.52 -18.45
N LYS A 398 -16.64 0.41 -18.17
CA LYS A 398 -16.20 -0.56 -17.15
C LYS A 398 -14.83 -1.15 -17.50
N ARG A 399 -14.60 -1.47 -18.77
CA ARG A 399 -13.35 -2.07 -19.25
C ARG A 399 -12.15 -1.17 -18.97
N TRP A 400 -12.25 0.15 -19.17
CA TRP A 400 -11.19 1.09 -18.80
C TRP A 400 -10.77 0.99 -17.33
N ARG A 401 -11.73 0.83 -16.42
CA ARG A 401 -11.45 0.64 -14.99
C ARG A 401 -10.78 -0.71 -14.73
N GLU A 402 -11.21 -1.78 -15.40
CA GLU A 402 -10.56 -3.09 -15.31
C GLU A 402 -9.11 -3.05 -15.84
N LEU A 403 -8.83 -2.27 -16.88
CA LEU A 403 -7.47 -2.13 -17.42
C LEU A 403 -6.52 -1.37 -16.49
N LEU A 404 -7.04 -0.42 -15.69
CA LEU A 404 -6.26 0.31 -14.68
C LEU A 404 -6.17 -0.44 -13.34
N ALA A 405 -7.22 -1.19 -13.00
CA ALA A 405 -7.31 -1.97 -11.77
C ALA A 405 -7.78 -3.39 -12.11
N PRO A 406 -6.87 -4.26 -12.62
CA PRO A 406 -7.22 -5.63 -12.97
C PRO A 406 -7.81 -6.37 -11.78
N PRO A 407 -8.93 -7.09 -11.98
CA PRO A 407 -9.57 -7.83 -10.92
C PRO A 407 -8.66 -8.99 -10.44
N PRO A 408 -8.79 -9.45 -9.18
CA PRO A 408 -7.90 -10.46 -8.61
C PRO A 408 -7.83 -11.77 -9.41
N GLU A 409 -8.92 -12.15 -10.06
CA GLU A 409 -9.01 -13.35 -10.89
C GLU A 409 -8.26 -13.25 -12.23
N LYS A 410 -7.94 -12.03 -12.69
CA LYS A 410 -7.24 -11.76 -13.96
C LYS A 410 -5.81 -11.27 -13.79
N CYS A 411 -5.28 -11.32 -12.57
CA CYS A 411 -3.92 -10.89 -12.32
C CYS A 411 -3.27 -11.59 -11.13
N ARG A 412 -1.96 -11.77 -11.22
CA ARG A 412 -1.17 -12.42 -10.19
C ARG A 412 0.05 -11.57 -9.85
N LEU A 413 0.15 -11.21 -8.56
CA LEU A 413 1.34 -10.57 -8.03
C LEU A 413 2.44 -11.62 -7.83
N VAL A 414 3.55 -11.46 -8.54
CA VAL A 414 4.73 -12.31 -8.49
C VAL A 414 5.85 -11.55 -7.79
N ARG A 415 6.35 -12.09 -6.67
CA ARG A 415 7.57 -11.58 -6.04
C ARG A 415 8.77 -12.24 -6.69
N VAL A 416 9.68 -11.45 -7.25
CA VAL A 416 10.91 -11.96 -7.86
C VAL A 416 11.93 -12.19 -6.73
N PRO A 417 12.53 -13.39 -6.64
CA PRO A 417 13.49 -13.70 -5.59
C PRO A 417 14.76 -12.85 -5.72
N TYR A 418 15.30 -12.44 -4.57
CA TYR A 418 16.62 -11.83 -4.52
C TYR A 418 17.67 -12.94 -4.74
N VAL A 419 18.59 -12.74 -5.69
CA VAL A 419 19.62 -13.71 -6.03
C VAL A 419 20.97 -13.11 -5.68
N ARG A 420 21.64 -13.67 -4.66
CA ARG A 420 23.05 -13.37 -4.43
C ARG A 420 23.88 -14.00 -5.54
N PHE A 421 24.50 -13.17 -6.38
CA PHE A 421 25.61 -13.65 -7.19
C PHE A 421 26.77 -13.99 -6.23
N PRO A 422 27.30 -15.23 -6.23
CA PRO A 422 28.51 -15.53 -5.47
C PRO A 422 29.59 -14.54 -5.92
N GLY A 423 30.16 -13.83 -4.95
CA GLY A 423 31.11 -12.76 -5.19
C GLY A 423 32.25 -13.21 -6.11
N GLN A 424 32.73 -12.28 -6.92
CA GLN A 424 33.98 -12.44 -7.65
C GLN A 424 35.03 -13.05 -6.72
N LEU A 425 35.63 -14.15 -7.19
CA LEU A 425 36.84 -14.75 -6.64
C LEU A 425 37.78 -13.64 -6.19
N SER A 426 38.23 -13.70 -4.94
CA SER A 426 39.36 -12.93 -4.46
C SER A 426 40.48 -13.04 -5.50
N ALA A 427 40.87 -11.90 -6.08
CA ALA A 427 42.08 -11.79 -6.87
C ALA A 427 43.29 -11.89 -5.93
N ASP A 428 43.50 -13.08 -5.37
CA ASP A 428 44.68 -13.50 -4.62
C ASP A 428 44.97 -14.96 -4.99
N SER A 429 45.36 -15.15 -6.24
CA SER A 429 46.11 -16.34 -6.65
C SER A 429 46.87 -16.05 -7.95
N ARG A 430 47.98 -15.32 -7.86
CA ARG A 430 49.28 -15.63 -8.49
C ARG A 430 50.32 -14.56 -8.19
#